data_AF-A0A2A3FXJ3-F1
#
_entry.id   AF-A0A2A3FXJ3-F1
#
_cell.length_a   1.000
_cell.length_b   1.000
_cell.length_c   1.000
_cell.angle_alpha   90.00
_cell.angle_beta   90.00
_cell.angle_gamma   90.00
#
_symmetry.space_group_name_H-M   'P 1'
#
loop_
_entity.id
_entity.type
_entity.pdbx_description
1 polymer ?
#
loop_
_entity_poly.entity_id
_entity_poly.type
_entity_poly.pdbx_seq_one_letter_code
_entity_poly.pdbx_strand_id
1 'polypeptide(L)'
;MGAGHAHPLYLDGASPLHRLPAEVEIVCAVVFVFAVVATPREAFWAFAGYLAVLIVIWRIAGIALRWIGPRMLIELPFVTLAVLLPFAEGGARVTVAGLSLSVAGLYAAWGILVKGTLGVLVSLTLAATTPARDLPLGLARLRVPAMLTTIVVLMLRYLDLLTAEIERMRTARLSRGDDPRTFRQIGATARGVGGVFVRSYERGERVHLAMLSRGFAGSVPTIGAPPATAAAWRAGLVPAVCAVGICLTAWVLR
;
A
#
# COMPACT_ATOMS: atom_id res chain seq x y z
N MET A 1 5.76 -27.86 6.23
CA MET A 1 6.58 -26.67 6.55
C MET A 1 6.28 -25.64 5.49
N GLY A 2 5.42 -24.67 5.80
CA GLY A 2 5.03 -23.64 4.83
C GLY A 2 6.21 -22.73 4.60
N ALA A 3 6.61 -22.57 3.34
CA ALA A 3 7.59 -21.57 2.95
C ALA A 3 7.06 -20.20 3.39
N GLY A 4 7.61 -19.68 4.49
CA GLY A 4 7.38 -18.32 4.93
C GLY A 4 7.98 -17.40 3.89
N HIS A 5 7.17 -17.02 2.92
CA HIS A 5 7.55 -15.97 2.00
C HIS A 5 7.47 -14.67 2.79
N ALA A 6 8.62 -14.18 3.24
CA ALA A 6 8.76 -12.79 3.61
C ALA A 6 8.13 -11.97 2.48
N HIS A 7 7.10 -11.20 2.81
CA HIS A 7 6.39 -10.41 1.82
C HIS A 7 7.43 -9.53 1.09
N PRO A 8 7.47 -9.49 -0.26
CA PRO A 8 8.55 -8.87 -1.04
C PRO A 8 8.74 -7.35 -0.83
N LEU A 9 7.88 -6.76 0.01
CA LEU A 9 7.85 -5.35 0.34
C LEU A 9 8.33 -5.05 1.77
N TYR A 10 8.33 -6.03 2.69
CA TYR A 10 8.80 -5.79 4.06
C TYR A 10 10.31 -5.87 4.13
N LEU A 11 10.95 -4.90 4.78
CA LEU A 11 12.38 -4.92 5.06
C LEU A 11 12.56 -5.34 6.51
N ASP A 12 13.23 -6.47 6.73
CA ASP A 12 13.60 -6.88 8.08
C ASP A 12 14.60 -5.85 8.66
N GLY A 13 14.14 -5.11 9.67
CA GLY A 13 14.91 -4.06 10.31
C GLY A 13 14.74 -4.07 11.83
N ALA A 14 15.75 -3.60 12.56
CA ALA A 14 15.73 -3.47 14.01
C ALA A 14 15.52 -2.02 14.49
N SER A 15 15.25 -1.09 13.56
CA SER A 15 15.15 0.33 13.86
C SER A 15 13.95 0.65 14.76
N PRO A 16 13.93 1.82 15.42
CA PRO A 16 12.81 2.22 16.28
C PRO A 16 11.46 2.21 15.57
N LEU A 17 11.44 2.48 14.25
CA LEU A 17 10.21 2.41 13.45
C LEU A 17 9.70 0.98 13.31
N HIS A 18 10.56 0.01 13.01
CA HIS A 18 10.14 -1.40 12.92
C HIS A 18 9.60 -1.99 14.24
N ARG A 19 9.83 -1.30 15.37
CA ARG A 19 9.30 -1.68 16.69
C ARG A 19 8.03 -0.93 17.06
N LEU A 20 7.61 0.06 16.26
CA LEU A 20 6.37 0.77 16.51
C LEU A 20 5.17 -0.16 16.23
N PRO A 21 4.13 -0.09 17.05
CA PRO A 21 2.88 -0.80 16.78
C PRO A 21 2.24 -0.33 15.48
N ALA A 22 1.72 -1.27 14.68
CA ALA A 22 1.14 -1.01 13.37
C ALA A 22 0.00 0.03 13.40
N GLU A 23 -0.79 0.09 14.48
CA GLU A 23 -1.86 1.10 14.63
C GLU A 23 -1.33 2.55 14.57
N VAL A 24 -0.13 2.82 15.10
CA VAL A 24 0.46 4.16 15.12
C VAL A 24 1.00 4.52 13.73
N GLU A 25 1.66 3.57 13.06
CA GLU A 25 2.17 3.79 11.71
C GLU A 25 1.04 4.00 10.69
N ILE A 26 -0.05 3.23 10.79
CA ILE A 26 -1.24 3.41 9.96
C ILE A 26 -1.82 4.82 10.15
N VAL A 27 -2.03 5.26 11.39
CA VAL A 27 -2.57 6.61 11.65
C VAL A 27 -1.61 7.69 11.17
N CYS A 28 -0.31 7.54 11.41
CA CYS A 28 0.70 8.48 10.93
C CYS A 28 0.68 8.58 9.41
N ALA A 29 0.68 7.45 8.70
CA ALA A 29 0.64 7.41 7.24
C ALA A 29 -0.64 8.07 6.69
N VAL A 30 -1.80 7.74 7.25
CA VAL A 30 -3.09 8.30 6.83
C VAL A 30 -3.11 9.81 7.03
N VAL A 31 -2.77 10.30 8.23
CA VAL A 31 -2.76 11.75 8.53
C VAL A 31 -1.76 12.49 7.64
N PHE A 32 -0.58 11.90 7.40
CA PHE A 32 0.42 12.48 6.52
C PHE A 32 -0.09 12.62 5.09
N VAL A 33 -0.71 11.58 4.53
CA VAL A 33 -1.30 11.63 3.17
C VAL A 33 -2.41 12.67 3.10
N PHE A 34 -3.30 12.74 4.10
CA PHE A 34 -4.34 13.78 4.14
C PHE A 34 -3.75 15.19 4.18
N ALA A 35 -2.68 15.42 4.96
CA ALA A 35 -1.99 16.72 4.97
C ALA A 35 -1.41 17.08 3.59
N VAL A 36 -0.75 16.14 2.91
CA VAL A 36 -0.22 16.32 1.55
C VAL A 36 -1.35 16.66 0.56
N VAL A 37 -2.46 15.93 0.61
CA VAL A 37 -3.59 16.12 -0.30
C VAL A 37 -4.31 17.45 -0.04
N ALA A 38 -4.45 17.86 1.22
CA ALA A 38 -5.07 19.13 1.61
C ALA A 38 -4.20 20.37 1.30
N THR A 39 -2.91 20.19 1.04
CA THR A 39 -1.99 21.30 0.76
C THR A 39 -2.28 21.93 -0.61
N PRO A 40 -2.34 23.27 -0.72
CA PRO A 40 -2.48 23.98 -2.00
C PRO A 40 -1.33 23.63 -2.95
N ARG A 41 -1.64 23.40 -4.23
CA ARG A 41 -0.63 23.00 -5.23
C ARG A 41 0.40 24.10 -5.54
N GLU A 42 0.08 25.35 -5.20
CA GLU A 42 0.94 26.52 -5.42
C GLU A 42 2.08 26.62 -4.38
N ALA A 43 1.95 25.95 -3.23
CA ALA A 43 2.92 25.97 -2.14
C ALA A 43 4.07 24.98 -2.37
N PHE A 44 4.94 25.24 -3.36
CA PHE A 44 6.06 24.34 -3.72
C PHE A 44 6.97 23.98 -2.53
N TRP A 45 7.22 24.93 -1.63
CA TRP A 45 8.05 24.73 -0.46
C TRP A 45 7.47 23.70 0.52
N ALA A 46 6.15 23.59 0.61
CA ALA A 46 5.47 22.64 1.48
C ALA A 46 5.74 21.19 1.04
N PHE A 47 5.71 20.93 -0.27
CA PHE A 47 6.02 19.61 -0.83
C PHE A 47 7.49 19.22 -0.63
N ALA A 48 8.41 20.18 -0.72
CA ALA A 48 9.82 19.96 -0.36
C ALA A 48 9.96 19.60 1.13
N GLY A 49 9.17 20.26 2.01
CA GLY A 49 9.09 19.93 3.44
C GLY A 49 8.61 18.50 3.70
N TYR A 50 7.55 18.05 3.03
CA TYR A 50 7.08 16.66 3.14
C TYR A 50 8.12 15.65 2.70
N LEU A 51 8.80 15.91 1.58
CA LEU A 51 9.88 15.05 1.11
C LEU A 51 11.04 15.00 2.10
N ALA A 52 11.41 16.13 2.72
CA ALA A 52 12.44 16.17 3.74
C ALA A 52 12.08 15.32 4.97
N VAL A 53 10.83 15.39 5.43
CA VAL A 53 10.34 14.53 6.53
C VAL A 53 10.44 13.05 6.15
N LEU A 54 10.04 12.67 4.94
CA LEU A 54 10.18 11.29 4.44
C LEU A 54 11.64 10.82 4.37
N ILE A 55 12.55 11.67 3.90
CA ILE A 55 13.98 11.35 3.86
C ILE A 55 14.51 11.10 5.27
N VAL A 56 14.12 11.92 6.26
CA VAL A 56 14.50 11.70 7.66
C VAL A 56 13.97 10.36 8.17
N ILE A 57 12.71 10.03 7.88
CA ILE A 57 12.12 8.72 8.21
C ILE A 57 12.94 7.59 7.60
N TRP A 58 13.28 7.66 6.31
CA TRP A 58 14.06 6.61 5.64
C TRP A 58 15.46 6.45 6.23
N ARG A 59 16.10 7.55 6.62
CA ARG A 59 17.41 7.51 7.30
C ARG A 59 17.32 6.81 8.65
N ILE A 60 16.29 7.09 9.45
CA ILE A 60 16.08 6.43 10.76
C ILE A 60 15.68 4.97 10.56
N ALA A 61 14.84 4.68 9.56
CA ALA A 61 14.39 3.33 9.25
C ALA A 61 15.47 2.45 8.60
N GLY A 62 16.53 3.05 8.05
CA GLY A 62 17.55 2.32 7.27
C GLY A 62 17.07 1.91 5.88
N ILE A 63 16.05 2.58 5.33
CA ILE A 63 15.50 2.29 4.01
C ILE A 63 16.41 2.90 2.96
N ALA A 64 17.05 2.05 2.15
CA ALA A 64 17.93 2.51 1.08
C ALA A 64 17.11 3.07 -0.10
N LEU A 65 17.48 4.24 -0.61
CA LEU A 65 16.78 4.89 -1.74
C LEU A 65 16.74 4.01 -3.00
N ARG A 66 17.76 3.16 -3.18
CA ARG A 66 17.83 2.14 -4.24
C ARG A 66 16.69 1.11 -4.19
N TRP A 67 16.10 0.88 -3.02
CA TRP A 67 14.97 -0.02 -2.84
C TRP A 67 13.65 0.64 -3.28
N ILE A 68 13.55 1.96 -3.11
CA ILE A 68 12.38 2.76 -3.48
C ILE A 68 12.30 2.95 -5.00
N GLY A 69 13.42 3.27 -5.65
CA GLY A 69 13.47 3.63 -7.08
C GLY A 69 12.71 2.69 -8.01
N PRO A 70 13.00 1.38 -8.05
CA PRO A 70 12.29 0.43 -8.91
C PRO A 70 10.79 0.30 -8.61
N ARG A 71 10.36 0.61 -7.39
CA ARG A 71 8.97 0.48 -6.96
C ARG A 71 8.12 1.72 -7.30
N MET A 72 8.76 2.84 -7.63
CA MET A 72 8.10 4.02 -8.20
C MET A 72 7.51 3.75 -9.59
N LEU A 73 7.85 2.63 -10.24
CA LEU A 73 7.20 2.21 -11.49
C LEU A 73 5.67 2.03 -11.35
N ILE A 74 5.16 1.79 -10.14
CA ILE A 74 3.71 1.73 -9.86
C ILE A 74 3.03 3.09 -10.15
N GLU A 75 3.78 4.19 -10.13
CA GLU A 75 3.27 5.54 -10.38
C GLU A 75 3.13 5.87 -11.87
N LEU A 76 3.71 5.06 -12.79
CA LEU A 76 3.65 5.31 -14.23
C LEU A 76 2.27 5.71 -14.79
N PRO A 77 1.14 5.07 -14.46
CA PRO A 77 -0.17 5.51 -14.95
C PRO A 77 -0.57 6.92 -14.51
N PHE A 78 -0.10 7.39 -13.34
CA PHE A 78 -0.31 8.77 -12.91
C PHE A 78 0.58 9.74 -13.66
N VAL A 79 1.83 9.33 -13.94
CA VAL A 79 2.76 10.11 -14.75
C VAL A 79 2.24 10.28 -16.17
N THR A 80 1.72 9.21 -16.78
CA THR A 80 1.14 9.30 -18.13
C THR A 80 -0.05 10.23 -18.17
N LEU A 81 -0.96 10.15 -17.19
CA LEU A 81 -2.10 11.07 -17.08
C LEU A 81 -1.63 12.52 -16.90
N ALA A 82 -0.68 12.77 -15.99
CA ALA A 82 -0.14 14.09 -15.73
C ALA A 82 0.52 14.71 -16.97
N VAL A 83 1.23 13.92 -17.77
CA VAL A 83 1.84 14.39 -19.03
C VAL A 83 0.78 14.75 -20.07
N LEU A 84 -0.38 14.08 -20.08
CA LEU A 84 -1.46 14.37 -21.04
C LEU A 84 -2.25 15.65 -20.73
N LEU A 85 -2.41 16.01 -19.44
CA LEU A 85 -3.26 17.13 -19.02
C LEU A 85 -2.87 18.50 -19.62
N PRO A 86 -1.59 18.89 -19.71
CA PRO A 86 -1.18 20.13 -20.37
C PRO A 86 -1.59 20.25 -21.84
N PHE A 87 -1.84 19.11 -22.52
CA PHE A 87 -2.26 19.05 -23.91
C PHE A 87 -3.78 18.93 -24.09
N ALA A 88 -4.47 18.37 -23.10
CA ALA A 88 -5.91 18.11 -23.15
C ALA A 88 -6.77 19.28 -22.65
N GLU A 89 -6.30 20.08 -21.69
CA GLU A 89 -7.07 21.20 -21.16
C GLU A 89 -7.08 22.43 -22.08
N GLY A 90 -8.27 23.01 -22.29
CA GLY A 90 -8.44 24.32 -22.92
C GLY A 90 -8.11 25.47 -21.95
N GLY A 91 -7.74 26.65 -22.47
CA GLY A 91 -7.45 27.84 -21.65
C GLY A 91 -6.23 28.64 -22.13
N ALA A 92 -5.70 29.50 -21.26
CA ALA A 92 -4.48 30.27 -21.53
C ALA A 92 -3.30 29.33 -21.75
N ARG A 93 -2.67 29.47 -22.92
CA ARG A 93 -1.54 28.62 -23.33
C ARG A 93 -0.23 29.38 -23.27
N VAL A 94 0.80 28.73 -22.76
CA VAL A 94 2.17 29.22 -22.77
C VAL A 94 2.98 28.36 -23.71
N THR A 95 3.79 29.00 -24.56
CA THR A 95 4.74 28.31 -25.43
C THR A 95 6.00 28.02 -24.64
N VAL A 96 6.20 26.75 -24.29
CA VAL A 96 7.43 26.27 -23.66
C VAL A 96 8.09 25.30 -24.61
N ALA A 97 9.37 25.55 -24.97
CA ALA A 97 10.15 24.69 -25.86
C ALA A 97 9.46 24.34 -27.21
N GLY A 98 8.70 25.29 -27.78
CA GLY A 98 7.99 25.11 -29.06
C GLY A 98 6.62 24.40 -28.96
N LEU A 99 6.21 23.99 -27.76
CA LEU A 99 4.91 23.35 -27.51
C LEU A 99 3.95 24.33 -26.82
N SER A 100 2.70 24.38 -27.28
CA SER A 100 1.64 25.20 -26.69
C SER A 100 0.95 24.43 -25.57
N LEU A 101 1.28 24.75 -24.31
CA LEU A 101 0.81 24.03 -23.12
C LEU A 101 -0.19 24.87 -22.34
N SER A 102 -1.27 24.25 -21.83
CA SER A 102 -2.21 24.91 -20.92
C SER A 102 -1.58 25.18 -19.56
N VAL A 103 -1.67 26.42 -19.06
CA VAL A 103 -1.18 26.79 -17.71
C VAL A 103 -1.95 26.01 -16.63
N ALA A 104 -3.27 25.91 -16.78
CA ALA A 104 -4.11 25.13 -15.86
C ALA A 104 -3.72 23.65 -15.87
N GLY A 105 -3.46 23.11 -17.06
CA GLY A 105 -3.04 21.72 -17.24
C GLY A 105 -1.67 21.44 -16.63
N LEU A 106 -0.75 22.42 -16.67
CA LEU A 106 0.57 22.30 -16.05
C LEU A 106 0.49 22.28 -14.50
N TYR A 107 -0.36 23.13 -13.91
CA TYR A 107 -0.63 23.10 -12.47
C TYR A 107 -1.35 21.82 -12.04
N ALA A 108 -2.27 21.30 -12.87
CA ALA A 108 -2.93 20.02 -12.62
C ALA A 108 -1.94 18.86 -12.68
N ALA A 109 -1.10 18.82 -13.72
CA ALA A 109 -0.04 17.82 -13.89
C ALA A 109 0.93 17.79 -12.70
N TRP A 110 1.45 18.97 -12.31
CA TRP A 110 2.31 19.10 -11.14
C TRP A 110 1.61 18.61 -9.86
N GLY A 111 0.37 19.04 -9.63
CA GLY A 111 -0.39 18.65 -8.44
C GLY A 111 -0.59 17.14 -8.32
N ILE A 112 -0.92 16.47 -9.44
CA ILE A 112 -1.09 15.01 -9.48
C ILE A 112 0.25 14.30 -9.25
N LEU A 113 1.31 14.74 -9.93
CA LEU A 113 2.65 14.15 -9.76
C LEU A 113 3.12 14.29 -8.31
N VAL A 114 3.18 15.51 -7.78
CA VAL A 114 3.80 15.71 -6.46
C VAL A 114 3.00 15.03 -5.34
N LYS A 115 1.66 15.10 -5.38
CA LYS A 115 0.81 14.45 -4.37
C LYS A 115 0.78 12.93 -4.55
N GLY A 116 0.76 12.46 -5.80
CA GLY A 116 0.85 11.05 -6.17
C GLY A 116 2.15 10.44 -5.68
N THR A 117 3.30 11.02 -6.05
CA THR A 117 4.62 10.56 -5.65
C THR A 117 4.73 10.51 -4.12
N LEU A 118 4.38 11.58 -3.41
CA LEU A 118 4.43 11.60 -1.94
C LEU A 118 3.51 10.56 -1.30
N GLY A 119 2.30 10.35 -1.85
CA GLY A 119 1.37 9.32 -1.37
C GLY A 119 1.92 7.90 -1.55
N VAL A 120 2.49 7.60 -2.72
CA VAL A 120 3.14 6.31 -2.99
C VAL A 120 4.36 6.11 -2.09
N LEU A 121 5.16 7.15 -1.88
CA LEU A 121 6.32 7.11 -0.98
C LEU A 121 5.92 6.82 0.47
N VAL A 122 4.84 7.42 0.98
CA VAL A 122 4.33 7.13 2.33
C VAL A 122 3.83 5.68 2.41
N SER A 123 3.04 5.23 1.44
CA SER A 123 2.54 3.84 1.37
C SER A 123 3.69 2.83 1.33
N LEU A 124 4.72 3.11 0.53
CA LEU A 124 5.89 2.27 0.42
C LEU A 124 6.73 2.26 1.70
N THR A 125 6.77 3.37 2.42
CA THR A 125 7.42 3.45 3.74
C THR A 125 6.71 2.56 4.75
N LEU A 126 5.38 2.61 4.81
CA LEU A 126 4.58 1.73 5.65
C LEU A 126 4.79 0.25 5.28
N ALA A 127 4.78 -0.07 3.99
CA ALA A 127 5.01 -1.44 3.52
C ALA A 127 6.43 -1.97 3.86
N ALA A 128 7.42 -1.08 3.91
CA ALA A 128 8.79 -1.42 4.28
C ALA A 128 8.96 -1.66 5.78
N THR A 129 8.25 -0.91 6.62
CA THR A 129 8.45 -0.84 8.08
C THR A 129 7.49 -1.72 8.87
N THR A 130 6.29 -1.99 8.35
CA THR A 130 5.29 -2.86 8.96
C THR A 130 5.01 -4.10 8.11
N PRO A 131 5.12 -5.32 8.67
CA PRO A 131 4.80 -6.53 7.94
C PRO A 131 3.27 -6.68 7.75
N ALA A 132 2.85 -7.15 6.58
CA ALA A 132 1.43 -7.23 6.20
C ALA A 132 0.55 -8.02 7.20
N ARG A 133 1.14 -9.02 7.88
CA ARG A 133 0.46 -9.83 8.91
C ARG A 133 0.08 -9.05 10.18
N ASP A 134 0.74 -7.92 10.46
CA ASP A 134 0.50 -7.13 11.66
C ASP A 134 -0.51 -5.99 11.40
N LEU A 135 -0.77 -5.65 10.13
CA LEU A 135 -1.77 -4.65 9.73
C LEU A 135 -3.20 -4.95 10.25
N PRO A 136 -3.73 -6.18 10.17
CA PRO A 136 -5.08 -6.47 10.66
C PRO A 136 -5.21 -6.26 12.18
N LEU A 137 -4.13 -6.52 12.93
CA LEU A 137 -4.07 -6.26 14.36
C LEU A 137 -4.10 -4.76 14.64
N GLY A 138 -3.32 -3.97 13.89
CA GLY A 138 -3.37 -2.50 13.95
C GLY A 138 -4.77 -1.96 13.65
N LEU A 139 -5.43 -2.45 12.60
CA LEU A 139 -6.80 -2.08 12.24
C LEU A 139 -7.81 -2.46 13.32
N ALA A 140 -7.69 -3.65 13.92
CA ALA A 140 -8.57 -4.07 15.01
C ALA A 140 -8.47 -3.12 16.22
N ARG A 141 -7.27 -2.64 16.54
CA ARG A 141 -7.04 -1.66 17.62
C ARG A 141 -7.58 -0.27 17.30
N LEU A 142 -7.61 0.10 16.03
CA LEU A 142 -8.27 1.29 15.53
C LEU A 142 -9.80 1.16 15.48
N ARG A 143 -10.37 0.10 16.08
CA ARG A 143 -11.81 -0.19 16.17
C ARG A 143 -12.48 -0.47 14.83
N VAL A 144 -11.71 -0.93 13.83
CA VAL A 144 -12.31 -1.49 12.61
C VAL A 144 -13.12 -2.74 12.99
N PRO A 145 -14.34 -2.91 12.44
CA PRO A 145 -15.20 -4.05 12.76
C PRO A 145 -14.50 -5.41 12.64
N ALA A 146 -14.72 -6.28 13.63
CA ALA A 146 -14.07 -7.59 13.73
C ALA A 146 -14.30 -8.48 12.50
N MET A 147 -15.44 -8.32 11.82
CA MET A 147 -15.73 -9.00 10.56
C MET A 147 -14.70 -8.66 9.48
N LEU A 148 -14.38 -7.38 9.30
CA LEU A 148 -13.42 -6.92 8.29
C LEU A 148 -12.01 -7.38 8.62
N THR A 149 -11.58 -7.24 9.87
CA THR A 149 -10.25 -7.68 10.28
C THR A 149 -10.09 -9.20 10.17
N THR A 150 -11.14 -9.97 10.50
CA THR A 150 -11.19 -11.43 10.30
C THR A 150 -11.08 -11.80 8.82
N ILE A 151 -11.80 -11.12 7.93
CA ILE A 151 -11.69 -11.34 6.48
C ILE A 151 -10.25 -11.10 6.02
N VAL A 152 -9.62 -9.99 6.42
CA VAL A 152 -8.23 -9.69 6.03
C VAL A 152 -7.25 -10.75 6.56
N VAL A 153 -7.38 -11.18 7.83
CA VAL A 153 -6.55 -12.25 8.40
C VAL A 153 -6.68 -13.55 7.59
N LEU A 154 -7.90 -13.94 7.25
CA LEU A 154 -8.15 -15.14 6.43
C LEU A 154 -7.61 -14.99 5.01
N MET A 155 -7.75 -13.80 4.39
CA MET A 155 -7.18 -13.50 3.08
C MET A 155 -5.66 -13.69 3.09
N LEU A 156 -4.96 -13.08 4.05
CA LEU A 156 -3.51 -13.20 4.17
C LEU A 156 -3.08 -14.66 4.38
N ARG A 157 -3.81 -15.40 5.23
CA ARG A 157 -3.53 -16.83 5.47
C ARG A 157 -3.76 -17.70 4.24
N TYR A 158 -4.77 -17.39 3.42
CA TYR A 158 -5.11 -18.19 2.25
C TYR A 158 -4.35 -17.78 0.99
N LEU A 159 -3.75 -16.59 0.94
CA LEU A 159 -2.97 -16.14 -0.21
C LEU A 159 -1.82 -17.10 -0.52
N ASP A 160 -0.99 -17.43 0.47
CA ASP A 160 0.12 -18.37 0.30
C ASP A 160 -0.37 -19.76 -0.11
N LEU A 161 -1.50 -20.17 0.46
CA LEU A 161 -2.09 -21.46 0.20
C LEU A 161 -2.63 -21.59 -1.23
N LEU A 162 -3.36 -20.57 -1.69
CA LEU A 162 -3.92 -20.52 -3.03
C LEU A 162 -2.82 -20.36 -4.06
N THR A 163 -1.79 -19.56 -3.78
CA THR A 163 -0.60 -19.45 -4.63
C THR A 163 0.07 -20.80 -4.83
N ALA A 164 0.31 -21.55 -3.74
CA ALA A 164 0.89 -22.89 -3.83
C ALA A 164 0.00 -23.88 -4.59
N GLU A 165 -1.33 -23.75 -4.51
CA GLU A 165 -2.28 -24.55 -5.27
C GLU A 165 -2.22 -24.22 -6.77
N ILE A 166 -2.20 -22.93 -7.11
CA ILE A 166 -2.08 -22.44 -8.48
C ILE A 166 -0.76 -22.93 -9.10
N GLU A 167 0.34 -22.88 -8.36
CA GLU A 167 1.64 -23.39 -8.81
C GLU A 167 1.62 -24.89 -9.06
N ARG A 168 1.06 -25.68 -8.14
CA ARG A 168 0.89 -27.15 -8.34
C ARG A 168 0.07 -27.46 -9.59
N MET A 169 -1.05 -26.76 -9.78
CA MET A 169 -1.90 -26.93 -10.95
C MET A 169 -1.18 -26.52 -12.24
N ARG A 170 -0.42 -25.42 -12.20
CA ARG A 170 0.40 -24.96 -13.33
C ARG A 170 1.44 -26.00 -13.73
N THR A 171 2.19 -26.54 -12.77
CA THR A 171 3.19 -27.59 -13.02
C THR A 171 2.56 -28.83 -13.66
N ALA A 172 1.41 -29.28 -13.13
CA ALA A 172 0.69 -30.42 -13.71
C ALA A 172 0.18 -30.18 -15.13
N ARG A 173 -0.16 -28.93 -15.50
CA ARG A 173 -0.51 -28.59 -16.89
C ARG A 173 0.71 -28.62 -17.81
N LEU A 174 1.82 -28.00 -17.39
CA LEU A 174 3.07 -28.01 -18.16
C LEU A 174 3.56 -29.44 -18.45
N SER A 175 3.46 -30.35 -17.47
CA SER A 175 3.82 -31.77 -17.65
C SER A 175 2.93 -32.51 -18.66
N ARG A 176 1.73 -32.00 -18.97
CA ARG A 176 0.80 -32.57 -19.97
C ARG A 176 0.95 -31.93 -21.35
N GLY A 177 1.97 -31.08 -21.57
CA GLY A 177 2.20 -30.41 -22.85
C GLY A 177 1.40 -29.12 -23.04
N ASP A 178 0.87 -28.52 -21.97
CA ASP A 178 0.27 -27.17 -22.01
C ASP A 178 1.40 -26.14 -22.20
N ASP A 179 1.25 -25.26 -23.18
CA ASP A 179 2.00 -24.01 -23.35
C ASP A 179 1.12 -22.79 -22.99
N PRO A 180 1.21 -22.30 -21.74
CA PRO A 180 0.35 -21.23 -21.23
C PRO A 180 0.57 -19.87 -21.91
N ARG A 181 1.58 -19.73 -22.78
CA ARG A 181 1.85 -18.49 -23.52
C ARG A 181 1.02 -18.35 -24.79
N THR A 182 0.41 -19.44 -25.26
CA THR A 182 -0.34 -19.43 -26.51
C THR A 182 -1.81 -19.11 -26.24
N PHE A 183 -2.37 -18.10 -26.94
CA PHE A 183 -3.80 -17.72 -26.86
C PHE A 183 -4.77 -18.91 -27.08
N ARG A 184 -4.33 -19.94 -27.83
CA ARG A 184 -5.09 -21.18 -28.07
C ARG A 184 -5.39 -21.97 -26.79
N GLN A 185 -4.67 -21.74 -25.70
CA GLN A 185 -4.83 -22.48 -24.44
C GLN A 185 -5.50 -21.66 -23.32
N ILE A 186 -6.12 -20.53 -23.66
CA ILE A 186 -6.90 -19.71 -22.72
C ILE A 186 -7.98 -20.54 -22.02
N GLY A 187 -8.64 -21.48 -22.73
CA GLY A 187 -9.63 -22.37 -22.14
C GLY A 187 -9.09 -23.28 -21.03
N ALA A 188 -7.84 -23.76 -21.15
CA ALA A 188 -7.19 -24.56 -20.11
C ALA A 188 -6.85 -23.72 -18.88
N THR A 189 -6.45 -22.47 -19.10
CA THR A 189 -6.23 -21.49 -18.02
C THR A 189 -7.54 -21.16 -17.30
N ALA A 190 -8.61 -20.86 -18.04
CA ALA A 190 -9.93 -20.60 -17.49
C ALA A 190 -10.47 -21.76 -16.63
N ARG A 191 -10.31 -23.01 -17.10
CA ARG A 191 -10.65 -24.21 -16.30
C ARG A 191 -9.82 -24.33 -15.03
N GLY A 192 -8.55 -23.98 -15.09
CA GLY A 192 -7.68 -23.92 -13.91
C GLY A 192 -8.18 -22.91 -12.87
N VAL A 193 -8.53 -21.70 -13.31
CA VAL A 193 -9.09 -20.64 -12.44
C VAL A 193 -10.41 -21.10 -11.83
N GLY A 194 -11.31 -21.68 -12.62
CA GLY A 194 -12.58 -22.24 -12.12
C GLY A 194 -12.36 -23.34 -11.08
N GLY A 195 -11.39 -24.23 -11.31
CA GLY A 195 -11.02 -25.25 -10.33
C GLY A 195 -10.50 -24.69 -9.00
N VAL A 196 -9.67 -23.64 -9.06
CA VAL A 196 -9.18 -22.95 -7.86
C VAL A 196 -10.34 -22.29 -7.10
N PHE A 197 -11.30 -21.69 -7.80
CA PHE A 197 -12.47 -21.07 -7.20
C PHE A 197 -13.37 -22.08 -6.46
N VAL A 198 -13.71 -23.21 -7.10
CA VAL A 198 -14.54 -24.25 -6.46
C VAL A 198 -13.82 -24.80 -5.22
N ARG A 199 -12.52 -25.12 -5.35
CA ARG A 199 -11.72 -25.63 -4.22
C ARG A 199 -11.57 -24.63 -3.08
N SER A 200 -11.42 -23.33 -3.38
CA SER A 200 -11.30 -22.29 -2.36
C SER A 200 -12.62 -22.09 -1.61
N TYR A 201 -13.76 -22.17 -2.33
CA TYR A 201 -15.10 -22.12 -1.73
C TYR A 201 -15.36 -23.32 -0.80
N GLU A 202 -15.20 -24.55 -1.30
CA GLU A 202 -15.37 -25.78 -0.50
C GLU A 202 -14.43 -25.82 0.71
N ARG A 203 -13.22 -25.26 0.57
CA ARG A 203 -12.29 -25.12 1.68
C ARG A 203 -12.76 -24.07 2.69
N GLY A 204 -13.26 -22.94 2.23
CA GLY A 204 -13.82 -21.89 3.08
C GLY A 204 -14.93 -22.44 3.97
N GLU A 205 -15.86 -23.19 3.40
CA GLU A 205 -16.96 -23.84 4.13
C GLU A 205 -16.43 -24.83 5.18
N ARG A 206 -15.51 -25.71 4.81
CA ARG A 206 -14.89 -26.66 5.75
C ARG A 206 -14.17 -25.96 6.89
N VAL A 207 -13.47 -24.86 6.63
CA VAL A 207 -12.79 -24.11 7.69
C VAL A 207 -13.79 -23.36 8.56
N HIS A 208 -14.84 -22.77 7.98
CA HIS A 208 -15.88 -22.11 8.75
C HIS A 208 -16.57 -23.06 9.72
N LEU A 209 -16.97 -24.26 9.25
CA LEU A 209 -17.54 -25.31 10.10
C LEU A 209 -16.56 -25.74 11.21
N ALA A 210 -15.27 -25.87 10.90
CA ALA A 210 -14.23 -26.17 11.88
C ALA A 210 -13.98 -25.02 12.89
N MET A 211 -14.23 -23.77 12.49
CA MET A 211 -14.16 -22.61 13.39
C MET A 211 -15.36 -22.62 14.34
N LEU A 212 -16.56 -22.87 13.82
CA LEU A 212 -17.78 -22.99 14.63
C LEU A 212 -17.66 -24.11 15.68
N SER A 213 -17.12 -25.28 15.31
CA SER A 213 -16.92 -26.39 16.26
C SER A 213 -15.90 -26.07 17.36
N ARG A 214 -15.02 -25.07 17.16
CA ARG A 214 -14.06 -24.57 18.14
C ARG A 214 -14.57 -23.35 18.93
N GLY A 215 -15.86 -23.01 18.81
CA GLY A 215 -16.47 -21.90 19.53
C GLY A 215 -16.22 -20.52 18.91
N PHE A 216 -16.06 -20.44 17.59
CA PHE A 216 -15.91 -19.15 16.92
C PHE A 216 -17.16 -18.27 17.08
N ALA A 217 -16.99 -17.12 17.73
CA ALA A 217 -18.06 -16.17 18.02
C ALA A 217 -18.07 -14.94 17.08
N GLY A 218 -17.50 -15.06 15.87
CA GLY A 218 -17.47 -13.96 14.89
C GLY A 218 -16.22 -13.07 14.92
N SER A 219 -15.25 -13.37 15.79
CA SER A 219 -13.96 -12.67 15.86
C SER A 219 -12.80 -13.65 16.04
N VAL A 220 -11.72 -13.45 15.30
CA VAL A 220 -10.46 -14.16 15.56
C VAL A 220 -9.77 -13.51 16.76
N PRO A 221 -9.39 -14.27 17.80
CA PRO A 221 -8.67 -13.72 18.95
C PRO A 221 -7.38 -13.03 18.50
N THR A 222 -7.16 -11.80 18.98
CA THR A 222 -5.95 -11.04 18.71
C THR A 222 -4.79 -11.58 19.55
N ILE A 223 -4.03 -12.51 19.01
CA ILE A 223 -2.79 -13.01 19.61
C ILE A 223 -1.65 -12.21 18.99
N GLY A 224 -1.02 -11.32 19.76
CA GLY A 224 0.03 -10.43 19.25
C GLY A 224 0.70 -9.60 20.36
N ALA A 225 1.60 -8.71 19.95
CA ALA A 225 2.30 -7.75 20.84
C ALA A 225 1.31 -6.92 21.68
N PRO A 226 1.71 -6.27 22.79
CA PRO A 226 0.82 -5.39 23.55
C PRO A 226 0.31 -4.19 22.73
N PRO A 227 -0.78 -3.52 23.16
CA PRO A 227 -1.27 -2.29 22.54
C PRO A 227 -0.24 -1.16 22.63
N ALA A 228 -0.31 -0.20 21.71
CA ALA A 228 0.57 0.96 21.72
C ALA A 228 0.54 1.75 23.04
N THR A 229 1.72 1.97 23.61
CA THR A 229 1.90 2.82 24.79
C THR A 229 1.75 4.29 24.40
N ALA A 230 1.44 5.16 25.37
CA ALA A 230 1.37 6.60 25.15
C ALA A 230 2.72 7.20 24.67
N ALA A 231 3.84 6.56 25.00
CA ALA A 231 5.15 6.94 24.47
C ALA A 231 5.28 6.60 22.98
N ALA A 232 4.81 5.42 22.56
CA ALA A 232 4.81 5.01 21.15
C ALA A 232 3.92 5.93 20.29
N TRP A 233 2.75 6.33 20.79
CA TRP A 233 1.89 7.32 20.12
C TRP A 233 2.57 8.67 19.95
N ARG A 234 3.20 9.19 21.01
CA ARG A 234 3.89 10.49 20.95
C ARG A 234 5.06 10.47 19.98
N ALA A 235 5.89 9.42 20.02
CA ALA A 235 7.04 9.30 19.13
C ALA A 235 6.64 9.03 17.67
N GLY A 236 5.66 8.13 17.45
CA GLY A 236 5.23 7.72 16.12
C GLY A 236 4.41 8.78 15.37
N LEU A 237 3.72 9.69 16.08
CA LEU A 237 2.95 10.76 15.45
C LEU A 237 3.77 12.01 15.10
N VAL A 238 5.04 12.11 15.51
CA VAL A 238 5.89 13.28 15.20
C VAL A 238 5.88 13.63 13.71
N PRO A 239 6.05 12.68 12.77
CA PRO A 239 6.06 13.02 11.34
C PRO A 239 4.70 13.52 10.84
N ALA A 240 3.60 12.98 11.36
CA ALA A 240 2.26 13.43 11.04
C ALA A 240 1.99 14.85 11.56
N VAL A 241 2.44 15.17 12.78
CA VAL A 241 2.33 16.52 13.34
C VAL A 241 3.15 17.52 12.53
N CYS A 242 4.38 17.17 12.14
CA CYS A 242 5.19 17.99 11.25
C CYS A 242 4.49 18.23 9.91
N ALA A 243 3.88 17.19 9.32
CA ALA A 243 3.15 17.32 8.06
C ALA A 243 1.92 18.23 8.19
N VAL A 244 1.13 18.08 9.25
CA VAL A 244 -0.01 18.96 9.51
C VAL A 244 0.45 20.39 9.74
N GLY A 245 1.56 20.60 10.47
CA GLY A 245 2.17 21.92 10.65
C GLY A 245 2.52 22.58 9.31
N ILE A 246 3.20 21.85 8.43
CA ILE A 246 3.53 22.31 7.07
C ILE A 246 2.24 22.68 6.30
N CYS A 247 1.23 21.81 6.32
CA CYS A 247 -0.05 22.05 5.66
C CYS A 247 -0.73 23.34 6.15
N LEU A 248 -0.79 23.54 7.47
CA LEU A 248 -1.41 24.73 8.06
C LEU A 248 -0.62 25.99 7.68
N THR A 249 0.71 25.95 7.76
CA THR A 249 1.54 27.09 7.35
C THR A 249 1.41 27.41 5.86
N ALA A 250 1.23 26.40 5.00
CA ALA A 250 0.96 26.60 3.57
C ALA A 250 -0.39 27.26 3.30
N TRP A 251 -1.39 27.02 4.16
CA TRP A 251 -2.69 27.70 4.09
C TRP A 251 -2.65 29.13 4.64
N VAL A 252 -1.83 29.39 5.66
CA VAL A 252 -1.70 30.73 6.27
C VAL A 252 -0.89 31.68 5.39
N LEU A 253 0.13 31.17 4.68
CA LEU A 253 1.00 31.96 3.79
C LEU A 253 0.43 32.12 2.36
N ARG A 254 -0.81 31.71 2.13
CA ARG A 254 -1.51 31.80 0.85
C ARG A 254 -2.29 33.10 0.73
#